data_AF-A2FQQ0-F1
#
_entry.id   AF-A2FQQ0-F1
#
_cell.length_a   1.000
_cell.length_b   1.000
_cell.length_c   1.000
_cell.angle_alpha   90.00
_cell.angle_beta   90.00
_cell.angle_gamma   90.00
#
_symmetry.space_group_name_H-M   'P 1'
#
loop_
_entity.id
_entity.type
_entity.pdbx_description
1 polymer ?
#
loop_
_entity_poly.entity_id
_entity_poly.type
_entity_poly.pdbx_seq_one_letter_code
_entity_poly.pdbx_strand_id
1 'polypeptide(L)'
;MSELSKYNELRSIYKYYIDLYIELFQLKTENEEELNSIYKKIKTELIDSKNHLPRNVIRDVLNIIPYNNRYVKSYLVLAELISKDYHITVVTKIPIISNYLFNKEYGIKLDKSQYFNDDTLENLDIHSENTIYRAIMYNDKERFIPFTERDGFDKDQKLKSKLYPYSDFGYSLLELCC
;
A
#
# COMPACT_ATOMS: atom_id res chain seq x y z
N MET A 1 -23.83 -19.34 -25.17
CA MET A 1 -23.06 -19.13 -23.93
C MET A 1 -23.66 -17.96 -23.19
N SER A 2 -24.23 -18.18 -22.01
CA SER A 2 -24.69 -17.09 -21.14
C SER A 2 -23.49 -16.21 -20.76
N GLU A 3 -23.73 -14.93 -20.47
CA GLU A 3 -22.69 -14.00 -20.04
C GLU A 3 -21.89 -14.53 -18.83
N LEU A 4 -22.56 -15.30 -17.96
CA LEU A 4 -21.95 -16.00 -16.81
C LEU A 4 -20.89 -17.04 -17.22
N SER A 5 -21.05 -17.73 -18.35
CA SER A 5 -20.04 -18.73 -18.79
C SER A 5 -18.77 -18.06 -19.29
N LYS A 6 -18.90 -16.96 -20.04
CA LYS A 6 -17.76 -16.16 -20.53
C LYS A 6 -16.97 -15.53 -19.37
N TYR A 7 -17.68 -15.03 -18.35
CA TYR A 7 -17.05 -14.49 -17.15
C TYR A 7 -16.21 -15.54 -16.42
N ASN A 8 -16.75 -16.75 -16.21
CA ASN A 8 -16.03 -17.81 -15.51
C ASN A 8 -14.78 -18.29 -16.27
N GLU A 9 -14.86 -18.36 -17.60
CA GLU A 9 -13.71 -18.68 -18.46
C GLU A 9 -12.61 -17.61 -18.32
N LEU A 10 -12.95 -16.32 -18.46
CA LEU A 10 -12.00 -15.22 -18.31
C LEU A 10 -11.37 -15.19 -16.91
N ARG A 11 -12.18 -15.33 -15.85
CA ARG A 11 -11.70 -15.39 -14.48
C ARG A 11 -10.73 -16.54 -14.26
N SER A 12 -10.96 -17.67 -14.91
CA SER A 12 -10.07 -18.85 -14.81
C SER A 12 -8.74 -18.60 -15.53
N ILE A 13 -8.77 -17.98 -16.72
CA ILE A 13 -7.56 -17.61 -17.47
C ILE A 13 -6.68 -16.63 -16.69
N TYR A 14 -7.28 -15.67 -15.99
CA TYR A 14 -6.58 -14.67 -15.19
C TYR A 14 -6.47 -15.02 -13.70
N LYS A 15 -6.73 -16.28 -13.33
CA LYS A 15 -6.71 -16.70 -11.93
C LYS A 15 -5.37 -16.42 -11.25
N TYR A 16 -4.24 -16.66 -11.94
CA TYR A 16 -2.90 -16.35 -11.44
C TYR A 16 -2.76 -14.88 -11.01
N TYR A 17 -3.21 -13.95 -11.88
CA TYR A 17 -3.16 -12.51 -11.62
C TYR A 17 -4.06 -12.16 -10.44
N ILE A 18 -5.30 -12.67 -10.44
CA ILE A 18 -6.27 -12.38 -9.38
C ILE A 18 -5.76 -12.87 -8.02
N ASP A 19 -5.29 -14.12 -7.95
CA ASP A 19 -4.82 -14.73 -6.72
C ASP A 19 -3.58 -14.00 -6.18
N LEU A 20 -2.62 -13.65 -7.05
CA LEU A 20 -1.42 -12.91 -6.66
C LEU A 20 -1.76 -11.51 -6.13
N TYR A 21 -2.65 -10.77 -6.79
CA TYR A 21 -3.05 -9.46 -6.30
C TYR A 21 -3.87 -9.54 -5.00
N ILE A 22 -4.70 -10.57 -4.82
CA ILE A 22 -5.34 -10.84 -3.53
C ILE A 22 -4.28 -11.05 -2.44
N GLU A 23 -3.25 -11.87 -2.71
CA GLU A 23 -2.13 -12.09 -1.78
C GLU A 23 -1.41 -10.77 -1.46
N LEU A 24 -1.15 -9.92 -2.47
CA LEU A 24 -0.51 -8.61 -2.27
C LEU A 24 -1.36 -7.65 -1.45
N PHE A 25 -2.67 -7.56 -1.69
CA PHE A 25 -3.57 -6.71 -0.90
C PHE A 25 -3.76 -7.22 0.53
N GLN A 26 -3.59 -8.51 0.77
CA GLN A 26 -3.72 -9.15 2.09
C GLN A 26 -2.37 -9.39 2.79
N LEU A 27 -1.27 -8.86 2.24
CA LEU A 27 0.08 -9.04 2.77
C LEU A 27 0.13 -8.57 4.23
N LYS A 28 0.68 -9.44 5.11
CA LYS A 28 0.76 -9.21 6.55
C LYS A 28 2.14 -9.52 7.14
N THR A 29 3.19 -9.40 6.33
CA THR A 29 4.54 -9.81 6.70
C THR A 29 5.55 -8.74 6.37
N GLU A 30 6.55 -8.59 7.22
CA GLU A 30 7.78 -7.83 6.97
C GLU A 30 9.01 -8.75 6.96
N ASN A 31 8.79 -10.07 7.02
CA ASN A 31 9.87 -11.05 7.02
C ASN A 31 10.52 -11.11 5.62
N GLU A 32 11.83 -10.94 5.57
CA GLU A 32 12.60 -10.87 4.32
C GLU A 32 12.49 -12.15 3.48
N GLU A 33 12.49 -13.33 4.11
CA GLU A 33 12.37 -14.61 3.39
C GLU A 33 10.99 -14.77 2.73
N GLU A 34 9.93 -14.40 3.46
CA GLU A 34 8.57 -14.39 2.92
C GLU A 34 8.41 -13.38 1.79
N LEU A 35 8.95 -12.17 1.94
CA LEU A 35 8.94 -11.15 0.89
C LEU A 35 9.71 -11.61 -0.36
N ASN A 36 10.85 -12.28 -0.19
CA ASN A 36 11.60 -12.88 -1.28
C ASN A 36 10.80 -13.99 -1.99
N SER A 37 9.98 -14.75 -1.26
CA SER A 37 9.07 -15.73 -1.84
C SER A 37 7.99 -15.06 -2.69
N ILE A 38 7.35 -14.00 -2.17
CA ILE A 38 6.36 -13.21 -2.91
C ILE A 38 6.99 -12.58 -4.15
N TYR A 39 8.19 -12.01 -4.03
CA TYR A 39 8.93 -11.45 -5.16
C TYR A 39 9.17 -12.48 -6.27
N LYS A 40 9.60 -13.70 -5.93
CA LYS A 40 9.79 -14.80 -6.91
C LYS A 40 8.50 -15.17 -7.62
N LYS A 41 7.36 -15.20 -6.91
CA LYS A 41 6.04 -15.41 -7.53
C LYS A 41 5.71 -14.29 -8.51
N ILE A 42 5.84 -13.03 -8.12
CA ILE A 42 5.61 -11.87 -9.00
C ILE A 42 6.43 -11.98 -10.28
N LYS A 43 7.73 -12.26 -10.14
CA LYS A 43 8.66 -12.41 -11.25
C LYS A 43 8.20 -13.51 -12.22
N THR A 44 7.93 -14.70 -11.69
CA THR A 44 7.58 -15.87 -12.50
C THR A 44 6.20 -15.73 -13.15
N GLU A 45 5.20 -15.31 -12.39
CA GLU A 45 3.79 -15.32 -12.80
C GLU A 45 3.37 -14.08 -13.61
N LEU A 46 3.98 -12.92 -13.38
CA LEU A 46 3.63 -11.69 -14.09
C LEU A 46 4.66 -11.32 -15.16
N ILE A 47 5.93 -11.28 -14.79
CA ILE A 47 6.96 -10.68 -15.65
C ILE A 47 7.43 -11.71 -16.68
N ASP A 48 7.93 -12.85 -16.23
CA ASP A 48 8.58 -13.84 -17.09
C ASP A 48 7.57 -14.61 -17.97
N SER A 49 6.43 -15.00 -17.41
CA SER A 49 5.46 -15.85 -18.13
C SER A 49 4.41 -15.09 -18.94
N LYS A 50 4.10 -13.85 -18.57
CA LYS A 50 2.99 -13.07 -19.15
C LYS A 50 3.44 -11.74 -19.74
N ASN A 51 4.74 -11.43 -19.70
CA ASN A 51 5.33 -10.22 -20.25
C ASN A 51 4.71 -8.93 -19.70
N HIS A 52 4.24 -8.93 -18.44
CA HIS A 52 3.88 -7.67 -17.78
C HIS A 52 5.15 -6.83 -17.62
N LEU A 53 5.07 -5.57 -18.07
CA LEU A 53 6.20 -4.67 -17.96
C LEU A 53 6.57 -4.46 -16.47
N PRO A 54 7.82 -4.64 -16.05
CA PRO A 54 8.24 -4.46 -14.66
C PRO A 54 7.84 -3.11 -14.06
N ARG A 55 7.90 -2.04 -14.87
CA ARG A 55 7.43 -0.70 -14.48
C ARG A 55 5.95 -0.66 -14.07
N ASN A 56 5.09 -1.46 -14.71
CA ASN A 56 3.67 -1.53 -14.39
C ASN A 56 3.48 -2.29 -13.09
N VAL A 57 4.20 -3.39 -12.89
CA VAL A 57 4.16 -4.16 -11.63
C VAL A 57 4.62 -3.32 -10.45
N ILE A 58 5.72 -2.56 -10.58
CA ILE A 58 6.17 -1.61 -9.56
C ILE A 58 5.07 -0.59 -9.25
N ARG A 59 4.45 -0.01 -10.29
CA ARG A 59 3.34 0.93 -10.11
C ARG A 59 2.20 0.30 -9.32
N ASP A 60 1.82 -0.92 -9.68
CA ASP A 60 0.68 -1.60 -9.08
C ASP A 60 0.98 -1.97 -7.62
N VAL A 61 2.18 -2.45 -7.30
CA VAL A 61 2.66 -2.67 -5.91
C VAL A 61 2.61 -1.37 -5.09
N LEU A 62 3.14 -0.27 -5.63
CA LEU A 62 3.15 1.03 -4.93
C LEU A 62 1.76 1.64 -4.77
N ASN A 63 0.80 1.28 -5.64
CA ASN A 63 -0.61 1.69 -5.54
C ASN A 63 -1.34 0.99 -4.38
N ILE A 64 -0.83 -0.12 -3.85
CA ILE A 64 -1.44 -0.84 -2.73
C ILE A 64 -1.18 -0.13 -1.39
N ILE A 65 -0.05 0.59 -1.27
CA ILE A 65 0.41 1.21 -0.02
C ILE A 65 -0.70 2.00 0.71
N PRO A 66 -1.48 2.90 0.08
CA PRO A 66 -2.53 3.64 0.79
C PRO A 66 -3.62 2.74 1.40
N TYR A 67 -3.83 1.54 0.85
CA TYR A 67 -4.88 0.61 1.27
C TYR A 67 -4.42 -0.38 2.35
N ASN A 68 -3.11 -0.62 2.47
CA ASN A 68 -2.53 -1.51 3.48
C ASN A 68 -1.27 -0.90 4.09
N ASN A 69 -1.41 0.33 4.61
CA ASN A 69 -0.28 1.16 5.01
C ASN A 69 0.51 0.64 6.23
N ARG A 70 -0.05 -0.28 7.01
CA ARG A 70 0.69 -0.99 8.07
C ARG A 70 1.95 -1.68 7.56
N TYR A 71 1.92 -2.20 6.32
CA TYR A 71 3.01 -2.96 5.72
C TYR A 71 3.72 -2.19 4.61
N VAL A 72 3.74 -0.85 4.68
CA VAL A 72 4.47 0.03 3.73
C VAL A 72 5.86 -0.50 3.41
N LYS A 73 6.64 -0.85 4.45
CA LYS A 73 8.03 -1.30 4.30
C LYS A 73 8.13 -2.50 3.35
N SER A 74 7.23 -3.45 3.48
CA SER A 74 7.15 -4.64 2.63
C SER A 74 6.92 -4.30 1.17
N TYR A 75 6.00 -3.39 0.88
CA TYR A 75 5.74 -2.95 -0.49
C TYR A 75 6.90 -2.15 -1.09
N LEU A 76 7.59 -1.35 -0.28
CA LEU A 76 8.80 -0.64 -0.70
C LEU A 76 9.93 -1.61 -1.07
N VAL A 77 10.15 -2.64 -0.25
CA VAL A 77 11.13 -3.71 -0.53
C VAL A 77 10.76 -4.46 -1.81
N LEU A 78 9.50 -4.86 -1.99
CA LEU A 78 9.07 -5.54 -3.23
C LEU A 78 9.30 -4.66 -4.47
N ALA A 79 8.96 -3.37 -4.40
CA ALA A 79 9.20 -2.42 -5.48
C ALA A 79 10.70 -2.21 -5.75
N GLU A 80 11.53 -2.17 -4.70
CA GLU A 80 12.98 -2.05 -4.80
C GLU A 80 13.62 -3.27 -5.48
N LEU A 81 13.21 -4.48 -5.08
CA LEU A 81 13.68 -5.73 -5.68
C LEU A 81 13.41 -5.76 -7.19
N ILE A 82 12.17 -5.45 -7.60
CA ILE A 82 11.81 -5.39 -9.03
C ILE A 82 12.58 -4.26 -9.74
N SER A 83 12.73 -3.10 -9.09
CA SER A 83 13.47 -1.97 -9.65
C SER A 83 14.93 -2.32 -9.93
N LYS A 84 15.61 -2.98 -8.99
CA LYS A 84 17.02 -3.41 -9.12
C LYS A 84 17.19 -4.47 -10.20
N ASP A 85 16.40 -5.54 -10.15
CA ASP A 85 16.53 -6.69 -11.06
C ASP A 85 16.26 -6.32 -12.51
N TYR A 86 15.33 -5.38 -12.76
CA TYR A 86 14.94 -4.96 -14.11
C TYR A 86 15.46 -3.57 -14.48
N HIS A 87 16.35 -2.99 -13.66
CA HIS A 87 16.97 -1.67 -13.86
C HIS A 87 15.96 -0.53 -14.13
N ILE A 88 14.82 -0.54 -13.45
CA ILE A 88 13.75 0.45 -13.63
C ILE A 88 13.98 1.66 -12.73
N THR A 89 14.32 2.80 -13.32
CA THR A 89 14.57 4.05 -12.57
C THR A 89 13.45 5.08 -12.65
N VAL A 90 12.43 4.83 -13.49
CA VAL A 90 11.31 5.75 -13.70
C VAL A 90 9.99 4.98 -13.77
N VAL A 91 9.03 5.41 -12.96
CA VAL A 91 7.65 4.89 -12.94
C VAL A 91 6.71 6.08 -12.77
N THR A 92 5.70 6.21 -13.64
CA THR A 92 4.74 7.32 -13.60
C THR A 92 3.39 6.87 -13.07
N LYS A 93 2.60 7.81 -12.53
CA LYS A 93 1.21 7.57 -12.05
C LYS A 93 1.17 6.64 -10.83
N ILE A 94 2.09 6.83 -9.90
CA ILE A 94 2.10 6.20 -8.56
C ILE A 94 1.52 7.16 -7.52
N PRO A 95 1.06 6.68 -6.35
CA PRO A 95 0.59 7.57 -5.32
C PRO A 95 1.73 8.46 -4.83
N ILE A 96 1.40 9.74 -4.58
CA ILE A 96 2.34 10.75 -4.09
C ILE A 96 3.08 10.22 -2.85
N ILE A 97 2.32 9.67 -1.90
CA ILE A 97 2.87 9.11 -0.66
C ILE A 97 3.87 7.98 -0.92
N SER A 98 3.55 7.07 -1.83
CA SER A 98 4.41 5.92 -2.15
C SER A 98 5.72 6.37 -2.79
N ASN A 99 5.67 7.33 -3.71
CA ASN A 99 6.86 7.87 -4.35
C ASN A 99 7.74 8.67 -3.36
N TYR A 100 7.12 9.43 -2.45
CA TYR A 100 7.83 10.12 -1.38
C TYR A 100 8.53 9.12 -0.44
N LEU A 101 7.82 8.10 0.04
CA LEU A 101 8.39 7.11 0.96
C LEU A 101 9.50 6.30 0.29
N PHE A 102 9.33 5.91 -0.98
CA PHE A 102 10.37 5.22 -1.75
C PHE A 102 11.61 6.10 -1.94
N ASN A 103 11.42 7.39 -2.24
CA ASN A 103 12.53 8.33 -2.36
C ASN A 103 13.24 8.56 -1.02
N LYS A 104 12.50 8.65 0.08
CA LYS A 104 13.05 8.83 1.42
C LYS A 104 13.90 7.63 1.85
N GLU A 105 13.45 6.40 1.55
CA GLU A 105 14.14 5.17 1.94
C GLU A 105 15.37 4.89 1.06
N TYR A 106 15.24 5.06 -0.26
CA TYR A 106 16.23 4.59 -1.24
C TYR A 106 16.95 5.70 -2.02
N GLY A 107 16.58 6.96 -1.82
CA GLY A 107 17.14 8.10 -2.56
C GLY A 107 16.71 8.19 -4.03
N ILE A 108 15.80 7.32 -4.49
CA ILE A 108 15.37 7.23 -5.90
C ILE A 108 13.98 7.83 -6.05
N LYS A 109 13.85 8.86 -6.90
CA LYS A 109 12.55 9.44 -7.26
C LYS A 109 12.01 8.76 -8.53
N LEU A 110 11.06 7.83 -8.37
CA LEU A 110 10.52 7.05 -9.47
C LEU A 110 9.64 7.91 -10.39
N ASP A 111 8.65 8.62 -9.84
CA ASP A 111 7.85 9.56 -10.62
C ASP A 111 8.47 10.96 -10.54
N LYS A 112 9.20 11.32 -11.60
CA LYS A 112 9.88 12.62 -11.71
C LYS A 112 8.91 13.79 -11.89
N SER A 113 7.67 13.51 -12.34
CA SER A 113 6.67 14.55 -12.60
C SER A 113 6.00 15.08 -11.33
N GLN A 114 6.03 14.28 -10.25
CA GLN A 114 5.40 14.64 -8.99
C GLN A 114 6.31 15.56 -8.16
N TYR A 115 5.71 16.56 -7.54
CA TYR A 115 6.36 17.42 -6.55
C TYR A 115 5.75 17.13 -5.18
N PHE A 116 6.62 16.96 -4.18
CA PHE A 116 6.23 16.83 -2.78
C PHE A 116 6.87 17.99 -2.03
N ASN A 117 6.07 18.90 -1.49
CA ASN A 117 6.50 19.89 -0.50
C ASN A 117 5.94 19.50 0.89
N ASP A 118 6.40 20.15 1.94
CA ASP A 118 5.96 19.83 3.31
C ASP A 118 4.43 19.96 3.46
N ASP A 119 3.81 20.94 2.79
CA ASP A 119 2.36 21.14 2.78
C ASP A 119 1.59 19.98 2.10
N THR A 120 2.19 19.27 1.13
CA THR A 120 1.55 18.11 0.48
C THR A 120 1.55 16.85 1.33
N LEU A 121 2.33 16.83 2.41
CA LEU A 121 2.62 15.66 3.24
C LEU A 121 2.26 15.91 4.71
N GLU A 122 1.16 16.63 4.95
CA GLU A 122 0.58 16.75 6.29
C GLU A 122 0.24 15.36 6.88
N ASN A 123 0.34 15.24 8.20
CA ASN A 123 -0.11 14.06 8.95
C ASN A 123 0.61 12.75 8.56
N LEU A 124 1.93 12.81 8.36
CA LEU A 124 2.77 11.62 8.14
C LEU A 124 3.14 10.89 9.43
N ASP A 125 3.14 11.58 10.56
CA ASP A 125 3.50 11.07 11.88
C ASP A 125 2.28 10.63 12.69
N ILE A 126 1.11 10.51 12.05
CA ILE A 126 -0.12 10.03 12.70
C ILE A 126 0.00 8.64 13.30
N HIS A 127 0.95 7.82 12.85
CA HIS A 127 1.23 6.49 13.39
C HIS A 127 2.41 6.48 14.37
N SER A 128 2.85 7.66 14.82
CA SER A 128 3.85 7.80 15.88
C SER A 128 3.37 7.17 17.19
N GLU A 129 4.33 6.86 18.05
CA GLU A 129 4.07 6.25 19.36
C GLU A 129 3.18 7.18 20.19
N ASN A 130 2.08 6.64 20.73
CA ASN A 130 1.05 7.35 21.51
C ASN A 130 0.01 8.15 20.71
N THR A 131 -0.35 7.68 19.52
CA THR A 131 -1.52 8.18 18.77
C THR A 131 -2.66 7.16 18.78
N ILE A 132 -3.91 7.65 18.76
CA ILE A 132 -5.09 6.79 18.59
C ILE A 132 -5.04 6.05 17.25
N TYR A 133 -4.53 6.68 16.19
CA TYR A 133 -4.41 6.05 14.87
C TYR A 133 -3.43 4.88 14.86
N ARG A 134 -2.31 4.96 15.60
CA ARG A 134 -1.42 3.80 15.80
C ARG A 134 -2.13 2.68 16.56
N ALA A 135 -2.88 3.02 17.62
CA ALA A 135 -3.64 2.03 18.37
C ALA A 135 -4.64 1.29 17.47
N ILE A 136 -5.36 2.02 16.59
CA ILE A 136 -6.26 1.43 15.59
C ILE A 136 -5.48 0.55 14.60
N MET A 137 -4.41 1.05 13.98
CA MET A 137 -3.65 0.33 12.95
C MET A 137 -3.08 -1.02 13.43
N TYR A 138 -2.68 -1.09 14.70
CA TYR A 138 -2.14 -2.32 15.31
C TYR A 138 -3.16 -3.11 16.11
N ASN A 139 -4.44 -2.71 16.12
CA ASN A 139 -5.50 -3.30 16.93
C ASN A 139 -5.13 -3.39 18.44
N ASP A 140 -4.47 -2.35 18.95
CA ASP A 140 -4.03 -2.24 20.34
C ASP A 140 -5.16 -1.67 21.20
N LYS A 141 -6.00 -2.58 21.71
CA LYS A 141 -7.16 -2.24 22.50
C LYS A 141 -6.80 -1.59 23.85
N GLU A 142 -5.70 -2.01 24.46
CA GLU A 142 -5.24 -1.48 25.75
C GLU A 142 -4.85 -0.01 25.64
N ARG A 143 -4.15 0.36 24.57
CA ARG A 143 -3.84 1.77 24.29
C ARG A 143 -5.03 2.56 23.77
N PHE A 144 -5.97 1.92 23.07
CA PHE A 144 -7.16 2.60 22.53
C PHE A 144 -8.11 3.11 23.62
N ILE A 145 -8.37 2.31 24.66
CA ILE A 145 -9.37 2.64 25.70
C ILE A 145 -9.11 4.00 26.37
N PRO A 146 -7.89 4.30 26.88
CA PRO A 146 -7.61 5.60 27.50
C PRO A 146 -7.82 6.80 26.57
N PHE A 147 -7.64 6.66 25.25
CA PHE A 147 -7.93 7.75 24.31
C PHE A 147 -9.42 8.11 24.26
N THR A 148 -10.30 7.12 24.47
CA THR A 148 -11.75 7.32 24.45
C THR A 148 -12.32 7.83 25.77
N GLU A 149 -11.60 7.58 26.88
CA GLU A 149 -12.02 7.97 28.23
C GLU A 149 -11.49 9.34 28.67
N ARG A 150 -10.48 9.89 27.98
CA ARG A 150 -9.91 11.20 28.33
C ARG A 150 -10.91 12.34 28.08
N ASP A 151 -10.84 13.35 28.94
CA ASP A 151 -11.55 14.62 28.73
C ASP A 151 -11.15 15.25 27.39
N GLY A 152 -12.15 15.68 26.62
CA GLY A 152 -11.95 16.27 25.29
C GLY A 152 -11.78 15.27 24.15
N PHE A 153 -12.06 13.98 24.36
CA PHE A 153 -12.18 13.03 23.24
C PHE A 153 -13.32 13.44 22.29
N ASP A 154 -12.97 13.70 21.03
CA ASP A 154 -13.92 13.92 19.95
C ASP A 154 -14.19 12.60 19.22
N LYS A 155 -15.40 12.07 19.40
CA LYS A 155 -15.88 10.85 18.73
C LYS A 155 -16.13 11.05 17.24
N ASP A 156 -16.38 12.29 16.82
CA ASP A 156 -16.73 12.65 15.45
C ASP A 156 -15.51 13.16 14.67
N GLN A 157 -14.32 13.08 15.28
CA GLN A 157 -13.06 13.49 14.65
C GLN A 157 -12.82 12.73 13.35
N LYS A 158 -12.30 13.44 12.35
CA LYS A 158 -11.97 12.88 11.04
C LYS A 158 -10.50 13.08 10.71
N LEU A 159 -9.90 12.07 10.10
CA LEU A 159 -8.53 12.09 9.63
C LEU A 159 -8.49 12.35 8.12
N LYS A 160 -7.79 13.41 7.72
CA LYS A 160 -7.32 13.61 6.35
C LYS A 160 -5.81 13.39 6.31
N SER A 161 -5.38 12.33 5.63
CA SER A 161 -3.96 12.03 5.47
C SER A 161 -3.72 11.35 4.12
N LYS A 162 -2.57 11.65 3.51
CA LYS A 162 -2.12 11.00 2.27
C LYS A 162 -1.67 9.56 2.47
N LEU A 163 -1.52 9.10 3.72
CA LEU A 163 -1.24 7.71 4.06
C LEU A 163 -2.41 6.76 3.79
N TYR A 164 -3.60 7.31 3.55
CA TYR A 164 -4.83 6.58 3.24
C TYR A 164 -5.34 6.98 1.84
N PRO A 165 -6.30 6.25 1.26
CA PRO A 165 -6.90 6.63 -0.01
C PRO A 165 -7.57 8.00 0.08
N TYR A 166 -7.77 8.64 -1.07
CA TYR A 166 -8.34 9.98 -1.10
C TYR A 166 -9.78 9.98 -0.54
N SER A 167 -10.05 10.92 0.37
CA SER A 167 -11.38 11.20 0.90
C SER A 167 -11.61 12.71 1.02
N ASP A 168 -12.67 13.22 0.40
CA ASP A 168 -13.08 14.63 0.49
C ASP A 168 -13.38 15.05 1.94
N PHE A 169 -13.92 14.12 2.73
CA PHE A 169 -14.38 14.37 4.10
C PHE A 169 -13.43 13.86 5.17
N GLY A 170 -12.40 13.09 4.79
CA GLY A 170 -11.56 12.33 5.73
C GLY A 170 -12.26 11.06 6.22
N TYR A 171 -11.54 10.29 7.03
CA TYR A 171 -12.01 9.04 7.64
C TYR A 171 -12.34 9.26 9.11
N SER A 172 -13.51 8.78 9.54
CA SER A 172 -13.84 8.62 10.95
C SER A 172 -12.96 7.55 11.61
N LEU A 173 -12.88 7.57 12.95
CA LEU A 173 -12.18 6.52 13.70
C LEU A 173 -12.73 5.12 13.39
N LEU A 174 -14.05 4.99 13.18
CA LEU A 174 -14.68 3.70 12.85
C LEU A 174 -14.30 3.21 11.46
N GLU A 175 -14.19 4.08 10.46
CA GLU A 175 -13.75 3.71 9.11
C GLU A 175 -12.27 3.30 9.08
N LEU A 176 -11.46 3.77 10.04
CA LEU A 176 -10.07 3.36 10.19
C LEU A 176 -9.92 2.00 10.91
N CYS A 177 -10.94 1.55 11.64
CA CYS A 177 -10.98 0.21 12.25
C CYS A 177 -11.34 -0.83 11.18
N CYS A 178 -10.33 -1.48 10.59
CA CYS A 178 -10.48 -2.58 9.62
C CYS A 178 -10.03 -3.92 10.19
#